data_AF-X1DAK7-F1
#
_entry.id   AF-X1DAK7-F1
#
_cell.length_a   1.000
_cell.length_b   1.000
_cell.length_c   1.000
_cell.angle_alpha   90.00
_cell.angle_beta   90.00
_cell.angle_gamma   90.00
#
_symmetry.space_group_name_H-M   'P 1'
#
loop_
_entity.id
_entity.type
_entity.pdbx_description
1 polymer ?
#
loop_
_entity_poly.entity_id
_entity_poly.type
_entity_poly.pdbx_seq_one_letter_code
_entity_poly.pdbx_strand_id
1 'polypeptide(L)'
;GGIFAECVQHHGHHTNAELNVVEIIRDRKVVALGEAGEVTVTNLENHAMPFIRYNLEDIGVLLEDDCSCGNCAPLMKLTELF
;
A
#
# COMPACT_ATOMS: atom_id res chain seq x y z
N GLY A 1 11.91 1.90 -7.65
CA GLY A 1 11.67 2.96 -6.63
C GLY A 1 11.18 2.38 -5.31
N GLY A 2 11.01 3.23 -4.29
CA GLY A 2 10.36 2.83 -3.02
C GLY A 2 8.88 2.49 -3.21
N ILE A 3 8.29 1.75 -2.27
CA ILE A 3 6.88 1.32 -2.32
C ILE A 3 5.96 2.36 -1.67
N PHE A 4 6.38 2.88 -0.52
CA PHE A 4 5.64 3.85 0.27
C PHE A 4 6.52 5.05 0.67
N ALA A 5 5.88 6.18 0.95
CA ALA A 5 6.50 7.35 1.54
C ALA A 5 5.64 7.86 2.70
N GLU A 6 6.25 8.20 3.84
CA GLU A 6 5.52 8.76 4.96
C GLU A 6 4.83 10.08 4.58
N CYS A 7 3.57 10.23 5.01
CA CYS A 7 2.83 11.46 4.84
C CYS A 7 3.46 12.58 5.68
N VAL A 8 3.61 13.78 5.11
CA VAL A 8 4.15 14.95 5.82
C VAL A 8 3.29 15.40 7.02
N GLN A 9 2.03 14.96 7.07
CA GLN A 9 1.14 15.17 8.22
C GLN A 9 1.12 13.99 9.20
N HIS A 10 1.97 12.97 8.99
CA HIS A 10 2.09 11.77 9.82
C HIS A 10 0.77 10.98 9.99
N HIS A 11 -0.10 11.01 8.98
CA HIS A 11 -1.36 10.27 8.97
C HIS A 11 -1.25 8.84 8.43
N GLY A 12 -0.04 8.39 8.06
CA GLY A 12 0.23 7.09 7.44
C GLY A 12 1.26 7.22 6.33
N HIS A 13 1.21 6.31 5.36
CA HIS A 13 2.14 6.27 4.24
C HIS A 13 1.40 6.33 2.91
N HIS A 14 1.79 7.27 2.05
CA HIS A 14 1.31 7.31 0.67
C HIS A 14 1.97 6.23 -0.15
N THR A 15 1.19 5.56 -0.98
CA THR A 15 1.71 4.63 -1.98
C THR A 15 2.44 5.39 -3.09
N ASN A 16 3.56 4.87 -3.59
CA ASN A 16 4.17 5.36 -4.82
C ASN A 16 3.44 4.74 -6.02
N ALA A 17 2.18 5.14 -6.22
CA ALA A 17 1.23 4.51 -7.15
C ALA A 17 1.66 4.52 -8.62
N GLU A 18 2.54 5.44 -9.01
CA GLU A 18 3.10 5.49 -10.39
C GLU A 18 4.03 4.32 -10.68
N LEU A 19 4.68 3.77 -9.65
CA LEU A 19 5.69 2.72 -9.79
C LEU A 19 5.23 1.37 -9.21
N ASN A 20 4.15 1.37 -8.43
CA ASN A 20 3.70 0.20 -7.69
C ASN A 20 2.18 0.07 -7.74
N VAL A 21 1.69 -1.13 -7.99
CA VAL A 21 0.31 -1.51 -7.69
C VAL A 21 0.31 -2.13 -6.30
N VAL A 22 -0.49 -1.58 -5.39
CA VAL A 22 -0.66 -2.08 -4.02
C VAL A 22 -2.06 -2.64 -3.86
N GLU A 23 -2.14 -3.90 -3.43
CA GLU A 23 -3.38 -4.62 -3.13
C GLU A 23 -3.39 -4.99 -1.64
N ILE A 24 -4.57 -4.96 -1.01
CA ILE A 24 -4.79 -5.56 0.31
C ILE A 24 -5.52 -6.87 0.10
N ILE A 25 -4.92 -7.98 0.54
CA ILE A 25 -5.43 -9.32 0.29
C ILE A 25 -5.85 -9.99 1.60
N ARG A 26 -7.07 -10.53 1.63
CA ARG A 26 -7.53 -11.44 2.68
C ARG A 26 -8.25 -12.62 2.02
N ASP A 27 -7.99 -13.83 2.47
CA ASP A 27 -8.56 -15.06 1.90
C ASP A 27 -8.38 -15.18 0.38
N ARG A 28 -7.19 -14.77 -0.11
CA ARG A 28 -6.81 -14.75 -1.55
C ARG A 28 -7.65 -13.82 -2.42
N LYS A 29 -8.36 -12.85 -1.84
CA LYS A 29 -9.15 -11.85 -2.55
C LYS A 29 -8.71 -10.45 -2.16
N VAL A 30 -8.80 -9.52 -3.13
CA VAL A 30 -8.64 -8.10 -2.84
C VAL A 30 -9.82 -7.64 -2.00
N VAL A 31 -9.54 -6.98 -0.88
CA VAL A 31 -10.57 -6.45 0.02
C VAL A 31 -10.97 -5.03 -0.38
N ALA A 32 -12.10 -4.55 0.16
CA ALA A 32 -12.52 -3.16 -0.03
C ALA A 32 -11.58 -2.18 0.69
N LEU A 33 -11.62 -0.90 0.30
CA LEU A 33 -10.95 0.16 1.04
C LEU A 33 -11.47 0.19 2.49
N GLY A 34 -10.59 0.50 3.43
CA GLY A 34 -10.87 0.47 4.87
C GLY A 34 -10.79 -0.93 5.51
N GLU A 35 -10.69 -2.01 4.73
CA GLU A 35 -10.51 -3.36 5.28
C GLU A 35 -9.05 -3.75 5.40
N ALA A 36 -8.72 -4.47 6.48
CA ALA A 36 -7.37 -4.98 6.74
C ALA A 36 -7.09 -6.32 6.05
N GLY A 37 -5.83 -6.51 5.66
CA GLY A 37 -5.31 -7.73 5.08
C GLY A 37 -3.81 -7.62 4.79
N GLU A 38 -3.28 -8.62 4.10
CA GLU A 38 -1.87 -8.72 3.70
C GLU A 38 -1.54 -7.69 2.62
N VAL A 39 -0.47 -6.93 2.83
CA VAL A 39 0.02 -5.95 1.86
C VAL A 39 0.75 -6.66 0.73
N THR A 40 0.16 -6.62 -0.46
CA THR A 40 0.70 -7.26 -1.67
C THR A 40 1.06 -6.22 -2.72
N VAL A 41 2.25 -6.34 -3.31
CA VAL A 41 2.81 -5.31 -4.20
C VAL A 41 3.25 -5.90 -5.53
N THR A 42 2.94 -5.19 -6.61
CA THR A 42 3.58 -5.37 -7.91
C THR A 42 4.41 -4.13 -8.23
N ASN A 43 5.73 -4.29 -8.40
CA ASN A 43 6.60 -3.20 -8.81
C ASN A 43 6.75 -3.19 -10.33
N LEU A 44 6.45 -2.06 -10.97
CA LEU A 44 6.36 -1.93 -12.42
C LEU A 44 7.68 -1.54 -13.10
N GLU A 45 8.71 -1.20 -12.31
CA GLU A 45 9.98 -0.66 -12.81
C GLU A 45 11.21 -1.52 -12.47
N ASN A 46 11.07 -2.48 -11.54
CA ASN A 46 12.19 -3.32 -11.10
C ASN A 46 12.50 -4.42 -12.13
N HIS A 47 13.36 -4.10 -13.09
CA HIS A 47 13.74 -5.01 -14.17
C HIS A 47 14.77 -6.06 -13.74
N ALA A 48 15.51 -5.81 -12.65
CA ALA A 48 16.53 -6.74 -12.17
C ALA A 48 15.92 -7.90 -11.36
N MET A 49 14.93 -7.59 -10.52
CA MET A 49 14.21 -8.58 -9.72
C MET A 49 12.71 -8.19 -9.66
N PRO A 50 11.92 -8.56 -10.67
CA PRO A 50 10.53 -8.13 -10.73
C PRO A 50 9.70 -8.73 -9.60
N PHE A 51 8.96 -7.87 -8.91
CA PHE A 51 7.96 -8.27 -7.92
C PHE A 51 6.58 -8.22 -8.55
N ILE A 52 5.91 -9.37 -8.63
CA ILE A 52 4.56 -9.50 -9.19
C ILE A 52 3.68 -10.15 -8.13
N ARG A 53 2.70 -9.38 -7.63
CA ARG A 53 1.83 -9.77 -6.51
C ARG A 53 2.63 -10.39 -5.36
N TYR A 54 3.73 -9.74 -4.99
CA TYR A 54 4.62 -10.15 -3.92
C TYR A 54 4.02 -9.73 -2.57
N ASN A 55 3.82 -10.69 -1.68
CA ASN A 55 3.33 -10.44 -0.33
C ASN A 55 4.47 -9.89 0.53
N LEU A 56 4.27 -8.72 1.14
CA LEU A 56 5.25 -8.12 2.06
C LEU A 56 5.23 -8.76 3.44
N GLU A 57 4.25 -9.63 3.73
CA GLU A 57 4.00 -10.24 5.04
C GLU A 57 3.60 -9.23 6.14
N ASP A 58 3.38 -7.97 5.74
CA ASP A 58 2.80 -6.92 6.57
C ASP A 58 1.27 -6.95 6.51
N ILE A 59 0.61 -6.54 7.59
CA ILE A 59 -0.84 -6.28 7.62
C ILE A 59 -1.09 -4.78 7.55
N GLY A 60 -1.95 -4.37 6.63
CA GLY A 60 -2.27 -2.96 6.41
C GLY A 60 -3.68 -2.73 5.89
N VAL A 61 -4.04 -1.46 5.83
CA VAL A 61 -5.33 -0.96 5.34
C VAL A 61 -5.06 0.17 4.35
N LEU A 62 -5.64 0.09 3.15
CA LEU A 62 -5.77 1.24 2.24
C LEU A 62 -6.98 2.07 2.66
N LEU A 63 -6.79 3.37 2.82
CA LEU A 63 -7.83 4.28 3.27
C LEU A 63 -8.65 4.80 2.09
N GLU A 64 -9.94 5.05 2.34
CA GLU A 64 -10.89 5.57 1.35
C GLU A 64 -10.78 7.09 1.18
N ASP A 65 -10.42 7.81 2.25
CA ASP A 65 -10.39 9.26 2.26
C ASP A 65 -9.12 9.83 1.62
N ASP A 66 -9.30 10.92 0.87
CA ASP A 66 -8.21 11.75 0.39
C ASP A 66 -7.44 12.37 1.56
N CYS A 67 -6.12 12.37 1.46
CA CYS A 67 -5.29 12.99 2.48
C CYS A 67 -5.22 14.51 2.31
N SER A 68 -5.40 15.26 3.40
CA SER A 68 -5.29 16.72 3.43
C SER A 68 -3.87 17.27 3.21
N CYS A 69 -2.86 16.41 3.04
CA CYS A 69 -1.47 16.81 2.83
C CYS A 69 -1.20 17.34 1.40
N GLY A 70 -2.14 17.16 0.47
CA GLY A 70 -2.01 17.57 -0.94
C GLY A 70 -1.41 16.51 -1.87
N ASN A 71 -0.99 15.35 -1.34
CA ASN A 71 -0.63 14.19 -2.17
C ASN A 71 -1.89 13.39 -2.51
N CYS A 72 -2.14 13.20 -3.80
CA CYS A 72 -3.31 12.48 -4.32
C CYS A 72 -3.12 10.95 -4.38
N ALA A 73 -1.94 10.44 -4.04
CA ALA A 73 -1.71 9.01 -4.02
C ALA A 73 -2.44 8.35 -2.82
N PRO A 74 -2.94 7.11 -2.97
CA PRO A 74 -3.62 6.38 -1.90
C PRO A 74 -2.83 6.36 -0.60
N LEU A 75 -3.52 6.57 0.52
CA LEU A 75 -2.95 6.55 1.86
C LEU A 75 -3.15 5.17 2.49
N MET A 76 -2.11 4.64 3.13
CA MET A 76 -2.11 3.37 3.85
C MET A 76 -1.74 3.57 5.32
N LYS A 77 -2.26 2.71 6.18
CA LYS A 77 -1.74 2.49 7.53
C LYS A 77 -1.33 1.03 7.70
N LEU A 78 -0.17 0.82 8.30
CA LEU A 78 0.21 -0.49 8.84
C LEU A 78 -0.56 -0.70 10.15
N THR A 79 -0.98 -1.93 10.39
CA THR A 79 -1.64 -2.30 11.64
C THR A 79 -0.68 -3.11 12.49
N GLU A 80 -0.38 -2.63 13.70
CA GLU A 80 0.37 -3.39 14.70
C GLU A 80 -0.57 -4.31 15.49
N LEU A 81 -1.16 -5.32 14.84
CA LEU A 81 -1.91 -6.39 15.51
C LEU A 81 -1.54 -7.68 14.78
N PHE A 82 -0.86 -8.66 15.39
CA PHE A 82 -1.04 -9.23 16.74
C PHE A 82 0.26 -9.41 17.54
#